data_AF-A0A2G5MFJ8-F1
#
_entry.id   AF-A0A2G5MFJ8-F1
#
_cell.length_a   1.000
_cell.length_b   1.000
_cell.length_c   1.000
_cell.angle_alpha   90.00
_cell.angle_beta   90.00
_cell.angle_gamma   90.00
#
_symmetry.space_group_name_H-M   'P 1'
#
loop_
_entity.id
_entity.type
_entity.pdbx_description
1 polymer ?
#
loop_
_entity_poly.entity_id
_entity_poly.type
_entity_poly.pdbx_seq_one_letter_code
_entity_poly.pdbx_strand_id
1 'polypeptide(L)' 'DYIGDIKFAISARSFYQVNPVQTQVLYEKALEYADLSGKEHVIDAYCGIGTISLFLAQKAKHVYGVEIVPEAISDAK' A
#
# COMPACT_ATOMS: atom_id res chain seq x y z
N ASP A 1 -12.88 0.11 1.35
CA ASP A 1 -12.94 1.50 0.86
C ASP A 1 -12.08 1.63 -0.40
N TYR A 2 -11.96 2.81 -1.00
CA TYR A 2 -11.12 3.07 -2.18
C TYR A 2 -10.06 4.14 -1.88
N ILE A 3 -8.85 3.93 -2.41
CA ILE A 3 -7.82 4.98 -2.53
C ILE A 3 -7.41 5.01 -4.01
N GLY A 4 -7.71 6.11 -4.70
CA GLY A 4 -7.71 6.14 -6.16
C GLY A 4 -8.64 5.05 -6.73
N ASP A 5 -8.13 4.28 -7.67
CA ASP A 5 -8.88 3.20 -8.34
C ASP A 5 -8.75 1.83 -7.63
N ILE A 6 -7.99 1.74 -6.54
CA ILE A 6 -7.77 0.48 -5.83
C ILE A 6 -8.82 0.31 -4.73
N LYS A 7 -9.46 -0.87 -4.70
CA LYS A 7 -10.41 -1.28 -3.67
C LYS A 7 -9.70 -2.06 -2.56
N PHE A 8 -9.97 -1.69 -1.31
CA PHE A 8 -9.41 -2.34 -0.12
C PHE A 8 -10.48 -3.01 0.74
N ALA A 9 -10.20 -4.24 1.17
CA ALA A 9 -10.91 -4.91 2.25
C ALA A 9 -10.41 -4.34 3.58
N ILE A 10 -11.34 -3.91 4.44
CA ILE A 10 -11.00 -3.30 5.73
C ILE A 10 -11.72 -4.09 6.81
N SER A 11 -10.98 -4.92 7.56
CA SER A 11 -11.51 -5.53 8.78
C SER A 11 -11.48 -4.54 9.96
N ALA A 12 -12.30 -4.78 10.97
CA ALA A 12 -12.46 -3.87 12.10
C ALA A 12 -11.17 -3.67 12.94
N ARG A 13 -10.19 -4.57 12.82
CA ARG A 13 -8.91 -4.49 13.54
C ARG A 13 -7.76 -3.95 12.68
N SER A 14 -8.00 -3.78 11.38
CA SER A 14 -6.99 -3.29 10.45
C SER A 14 -6.85 -1.79 10.54
N PHE A 15 -5.60 -1.31 10.57
CA PHE A 15 -5.32 0.12 10.43
C PHE A 15 -5.71 0.57 9.02
N TYR A 16 -6.39 1.71 8.93
CA TYR A 16 -6.71 2.36 7.68
C TYR A 16 -6.64 3.87 7.83
N GLN A 17 -6.20 4.55 6.78
CA GLN A 17 -6.06 6.00 6.81
C GLN A 17 -7.43 6.66 6.86
N VAL A 18 -7.64 7.52 7.86
CA VAL A 18 -8.95 8.15 8.13
C VAL A 18 -9.32 9.24 7.11
N ASN A 19 -8.36 9.73 6.32
CA ASN A 19 -8.57 10.74 5.28
C ASN A 19 -8.12 10.21 3.92
N PRO A 20 -9.02 9.55 3.15
CA PRO A 20 -8.66 8.91 1.88
C PRO A 20 -8.17 9.92 0.83
N VAL A 21 -8.71 11.14 0.83
CA VAL A 21 -8.31 12.20 -0.11
C VAL A 21 -6.84 12.59 0.09
N GLN A 22 -6.42 12.80 1.33
CA GLN A 22 -5.01 13.12 1.62
C GLN A 22 -4.09 11.91 1.52
N THR A 23 -4.62 10.71 1.76
CA THR A 23 -3.87 9.46 1.60
C THR A 23 -3.41 9.27 0.16
N GLN A 24 -4.27 9.55 -0.80
CA GLN A 24 -3.90 9.49 -2.21
C GLN A 24 -2.75 10.47 -2.53
N VAL A 25 -2.84 11.73 -2.09
CA VAL A 25 -1.78 12.72 -2.30
C VAL A 25 -0.45 12.27 -1.67
N LEU A 26 -0.50 11.72 -0.46
CA LEU A 26 0.68 11.19 0.22
C LEU A 26 1.32 10.03 -0.56
N TYR A 27 0.51 9.10 -1.05
CA TYR A 27 0.99 7.91 -1.75
C TYR A 27 1.54 8.27 -3.14
N GLU A 28 0.90 9.21 -3.84
CA GLU A 28 1.41 9.78 -5.09
C GLU A 28 2.78 10.44 -4.88
N LYS A 29 2.96 11.19 -3.79
CA LYS A 29 4.26 11.79 -3.46
C LYS A 29 5.33 10.76 -3.12
N ALA A 30 4.98 9.71 -2.38
CA ALA A 30 5.89 8.60 -2.12
C ALA A 30 6.33 7.93 -3.44
N LEU A 31 5.40 7.72 -4.38
CA LEU A 31 5.67 7.13 -5.68
C LEU A 31 6.54 8.03 -6.57
N GLU A 32 6.30 9.34 -6.54
CA GLU A 32 7.14 10.35 -7.22
C GLU A 32 8.58 10.31 -6.69
N TYR A 33 8.75 10.29 -5.36
CA TYR A 33 10.09 10.31 -4.75
C TYR A 33 10.83 8.98 -4.85
N ALA A 34 10.10 7.87 -4.94
CA ALA A 34 10.70 6.56 -5.16
C ALA A 34 11.30 6.41 -6.57
N ASP A 35 10.89 7.25 -7.54
CA ASP A 35 11.40 7.31 -8.92
C ASP A 35 11.55 5.91 -9.57
N LEU A 36 10.52 5.08 -9.41
CA LEU A 36 10.54 3.69 -9.84
C LEU A 36 10.51 3.60 -11.38
N SER A 37 11.44 2.83 -11.94
CA SER A 37 11.58 2.62 -13.39
C SER A 37 10.89 1.35 -13.89
N GLY A 38 10.30 0.54 -13.00
CA GLY A 38 9.72 -0.76 -13.34
C GLY A 38 10.68 -1.93 -13.22
N LYS A 39 11.89 -1.70 -12.69
CA LYS A 39 12.94 -2.72 -12.57
C LYS A 39 13.25 -3.07 -11.11
N GLU A 40 12.81 -2.23 -10.19
CA GLU A 40 13.14 -2.27 -8.79
C GLU A 40 12.29 -3.30 -8.04
N HIS A 41 12.92 -3.93 -7.05
CA HIS A 41 12.24 -4.70 -6.02
C HIS A 41 12.07 -3.80 -4.79
N VAL A 42 10.83 -3.60 -4.35
CA VAL A 42 10.48 -2.73 -3.23
C VAL A 42 10.14 -3.56 -2.00
N ILE A 43 10.56 -3.09 -0.83
CA ILE A 43 10.12 -3.64 0.46
C ILE A 43 9.24 -2.59 1.14
N ASP A 44 8.01 -2.95 1.42
CA ASP A 44 7.06 -2.15 2.22
C ASP A 44 7.05 -2.71 3.64
N ALA A 45 7.71 -2.00 4.55
CA ALA A 45 7.80 -2.39 5.96
C ALA A 45 6.60 -1.84 6.74
N TYR A 46 6.00 -2.70 7.58
CA TYR A 46 4.76 -2.40 8.32
C TYR A 46 3.59 -2.12 7.37
N CYS A 47 3.44 -3.00 6.37
CA CYS A 47 2.55 -2.74 5.23
C CYS A 47 1.05 -2.75 5.60
N GLY A 48 0.67 -3.22 6.79
CA GLY A 48 -0.72 -3.36 7.20
C GLY A 48 -1.50 -4.16 6.17
N ILE A 49 -2.65 -3.63 5.72
CA ILE A 49 -3.48 -4.22 4.67
C ILE A 49 -2.94 -4.00 3.24
N GLY A 50 -1.68 -3.58 3.10
CA GLY A 50 -1.00 -3.46 1.82
C GLY A 50 -1.38 -2.22 1.00
N THR A 51 -1.93 -1.17 1.62
CA THR A 51 -2.40 0.01 0.85
C THR A 51 -1.28 0.70 0.06
N ILE A 52 -0.09 0.87 0.65
CA ILE A 52 1.09 1.43 -0.02
C ILE A 52 1.67 0.39 -0.99
N SER A 53 1.82 -0.86 -0.55
CA SER A 53 2.31 -1.96 -1.38
C SER A 53 1.61 -2.04 -2.74
N LEU A 54 0.27 -2.01 -2.74
CA LEU A 54 -0.54 -2.08 -3.96
C LEU A 54 -0.39 -0.84 -4.84
N PHE A 55 -0.13 0.32 -4.24
CA PHE A 55 0.15 1.56 -4.97
C PHE A 55 1.52 1.51 -5.66
N LEU A 56 2.56 1.06 -4.94
CA LEU A 56 3.92 0.92 -5.47
C LEU A 56 4.01 -0.19 -6.53
N ALA A 57 3.21 -1.25 -6.41
CA ALA A 57 3.17 -2.36 -7.36
C ALA A 57 2.74 -1.95 -8.77
N GLN A 58 2.10 -0.78 -8.94
CA GLN A 58 1.77 -0.24 -10.27
C GLN A 58 3.01 0.18 -11.07
N LYS A 59 4.13 0.49 -10.39
CA LYS A 59 5.37 0.96 -11.02
C LYS A 59 6.63 0.16 -10.66
N ALA A 60 6.60 -0.66 -9.61
CA ALA A 60 7.71 -1.54 -9.26
C ALA A 60 7.69 -2.83 -10.09
N LYS A 61 8.83 -3.52 -10.20
CA LYS A 61 8.87 -4.89 -10.75
C LYS A 61 8.19 -5.88 -9.80
N HIS A 62 8.44 -5.72 -8.51
CA HIS A 62 7.88 -6.56 -7.46
C HIS A 62 7.87 -5.80 -6.14
N VAL A 63 6.87 -6.06 -5.30
CA VAL A 63 6.76 -5.49 -3.96
C VAL A 63 6.64 -6.61 -2.94
N TYR A 64 7.48 -6.56 -1.91
CA TYR A 64 7.42 -7.44 -0.75
C TYR A 64 6.83 -6.66 0.43
N GLY A 65 5.66 -7.07 0.91
CA GLY A 65 5.08 -6.53 2.14
C GLY A 65 5.56 -7.29 3.38
N VAL A 66 5.93 -6.57 4.43
CA VAL A 66 6.29 -7.13 5.73
C VAL A 66 5.35 -6.57 6.79
N GLU A 67 4.57 -7.46 7.42
CA GLU A 67 3.61 -7.12 8.46
C GLU A 67 3.63 -8.20 9.55
N ILE A 68 3.35 -7.82 10.80
CA ILE A 68 3.34 -8.72 11.96
C ILE A 68 1.92 -9.16 12.35
N VAL A 69 0.90 -8.36 12.03
CA VAL A 69 -0.51 -8.62 12.37
C VAL A 69 -1.15 -9.57 11.34
N PRO A 70 -1.48 -10.82 11.70
CA PRO A 70 -1.98 -11.81 10.74
C PRO A 70 -3.27 -11.42 10.03
N GLU A 71 -4.19 -10.74 10.72
CA GLU A 71 -5.44 -10.26 10.12
C GLU A 71 -5.17 -9.23 9.02
N ALA A 72 -4.22 -8.32 9.23
CA ALA A 72 -3.84 -7.33 8.23
C ALA A 72 -3.16 -7.98 7.02
N ILE A 73 -2.32 -9.01 7.25
CA ILE A 73 -1.72 -9.82 6.17
C ILE A 73 -2.80 -10.53 5.35
N SER A 74 -3.86 -11.02 6.00
CA SER A 74 -4.99 -11.66 5.30
C SER A 74 -5.78 -10.67 4.47
N ASP A 75 -5.99 -9.45 4.95
CA ASP A 75 -6.68 -8.38 4.22
C ASP A 75 -5.85 -7.85 3.03
N ALA A 76 -4.52 -8.01 3.06
CA ALA A 76 -3.58 -7.56 2.03
C ALA A 76 -3.46 -8.51 0.81
N LYS A 77 -4.10 -9.68 0.85
CA LYS A 77 -4.07 -10.71 -0.21
C LYS A 77 -5.25 -10.57 -1.17
#